data_AF-A0A925BNU7-F1
#
_entry.id   AF-A0A925BNU7-F1
#
_cell.length_a   1.000
_cell.length_b   1.000
_cell.length_c   1.000
_cell.angle_alpha   90.00
_cell.angle_beta   90.00
_cell.angle_gamma   90.00
#
_symmetry.space_group_name_H-M   'P 1'
#
loop_
_entity.id
_entity.type
_entity.pdbx_description
1 polymer ?
#
loop_
_entity_poly.entity_id
_entity_poly.type
_entity_poly.pdbx_seq_one_letter_code
_entity_poly.pdbx_strand_id
1 'polypeptide(L)'
;LVVVLLGVGLSRLFQHLVWGWEIEGSHLVQVPVSKTLGEFVGFLRLPDFSQLSNPAVYTAGLTIAIVASLETLLNLEAVDKLDPKQRSSPSSRELVAQGIGNVLVGLIGGIPVTSVIVRSSVNINAGGQTKLATIVHGLLLLVSVMFLPVWLNMIPLSCLAAILLVTGLKLASPALVRQMWNEGRYQFLPFVLTVVSIVLTDLLIGIGIGLAISLTFILSSNMRRPLRSIVERHLGGDVLHVELANQVSFLNRAALDKVFNSIPQGGHLLLDALNTVYIDPDILSMIRDFKETTAPIRGVKVSLRGFRDRYKLQDEIQYVDYSTHDLQGLLTSAQVLQILQEGNERFRTGKRLTRDLERQLQATALGQHPLAVLLSCIDSRTPSELIFDLGLGDIFSIRIAGNIISQKVLGSMEYGCAVAGAKLIVVVGHTQCGAITAAVNLAGSQANAEQATGCQHLEPIIREIQGAIDLPSCQHLEQWTEKERANLVDAVARRNVMHTVERISRESRTINRLVQEGRIAVVGALYDVVTGQIDFFTDDAADSPAAPDE
;
A
#
# COMPACT_ATOMS: atom_id res chain seq x y z
N LEU A 1 28.48 1.56 42.79
CA LEU A 1 29.59 1.66 43.77
C LEU A 1 29.76 3.09 44.31
N VAL A 2 30.00 4.09 43.45
CA VAL A 2 30.19 5.50 43.88
C VAL A 2 29.05 6.00 44.79
N VAL A 3 27.79 5.79 44.40
CA VAL A 3 26.60 6.18 45.20
C VAL A 3 26.56 5.50 46.57
N VAL A 4 27.00 4.25 46.66
CA VAL A 4 27.02 3.47 47.91
C VAL A 4 28.13 3.97 48.83
N LEU A 5 29.35 4.15 48.32
CA LEU A 5 30.47 4.68 49.10
C LEU A 5 30.19 6.10 49.61
N LEU A 6 29.63 6.95 48.75
CA LEU A 6 29.23 8.30 49.10
C LEU A 6 28.10 8.30 50.14
N GLY A 7 27.07 7.44 49.98
CA GLY A 7 26.00 7.35 50.95
C GLY A 7 26.45 6.82 52.32
N VAL A 8 27.31 5.80 52.35
CA VAL A 8 27.93 5.30 53.59
C VAL A 8 28.79 6.38 54.24
N GLY A 9 29.60 7.10 53.45
CA GLY A 9 30.44 8.20 53.92
C GLY A 9 29.63 9.35 54.51
N LEU A 10 28.55 9.76 53.83
CA LEU A 10 27.63 10.79 54.31
C LEU A 10 26.86 10.33 55.56
N SER A 11 26.42 9.07 55.61
CA SER A 11 25.78 8.49 56.80
C SER A 11 26.68 8.57 58.02
N ARG A 12 27.96 8.21 57.87
CA ARG A 12 28.98 8.32 58.91
C ARG A 12 29.28 9.78 59.28
N LEU A 13 29.30 10.67 58.29
CA LEU A 13 29.54 12.10 58.50
C LEU A 13 28.41 12.74 59.32
N PHE A 14 27.15 12.43 59.00
CA PHE A 14 25.98 12.98 59.69
C PHE A 14 25.84 12.50 61.14
N GLN A 15 26.37 11.32 61.47
CA GLN A 15 26.50 10.86 62.86
C GLN A 15 27.43 11.76 63.70
N HIS A 16 28.37 12.47 63.08
CA HIS A 16 29.38 13.26 63.79
C HIS A 16 29.20 14.78 63.68
N LEU A 17 28.42 15.28 62.71
CA LEU A 17 28.37 16.71 62.38
C LEU A 17 27.15 17.48 62.91
N VAL A 18 25.95 16.87 63.00
CA VAL A 18 24.71 17.62 63.31
C VAL A 18 23.76 16.78 64.18
N TRP A 19 23.34 17.32 65.33
CA TRP A 19 22.32 16.69 66.17
C TRP A 19 20.96 16.66 65.45
N GLY A 20 20.46 15.45 65.16
CA GLY A 20 19.13 15.21 64.55
C GLY A 20 19.11 14.85 63.06
N TRP A 21 20.27 14.76 62.39
CA TRP A 21 20.37 14.31 60.98
C TRP A 21 20.90 12.88 60.85
N GLU A 22 20.90 12.13 61.95
CA GLU A 22 21.37 10.75 61.99
C GLU A 22 20.45 9.84 61.16
N ILE A 23 21.06 9.04 60.28
CA ILE A 23 20.35 8.00 59.55
C ILE A 23 20.11 6.84 60.51
N GLU A 24 18.88 6.71 60.99
CA GLU A 24 18.46 5.60 61.86
C GLU A 24 18.71 4.23 61.21
N GLY A 25 18.90 3.20 62.03
CA GLY A 25 19.08 1.82 61.55
C GLY A 25 17.88 1.26 60.77
N SER A 26 16.69 1.86 60.91
CA SER A 26 15.48 1.60 60.09
C SER A 26 15.66 2.02 58.63
N HIS A 27 16.54 2.99 58.36
CA HIS A 27 16.84 3.53 57.03
C HIS A 27 18.09 2.89 56.40
N LEU A 28 18.71 1.93 57.07
CA LEU A 28 19.82 1.14 56.56
C LEU A 28 19.34 -0.23 56.07
N VAL A 29 20.16 -0.86 55.22
CA VAL A 29 19.95 -2.26 54.81
C VAL A 29 19.97 -3.19 56.04
N GLN A 30 19.08 -4.17 56.08
CA GLN A 30 18.95 -5.11 57.20
C GLN A 30 19.10 -6.56 56.71
N VAL A 31 20.35 -7.05 56.72
CA VAL A 31 20.71 -8.43 56.42
C VAL A 31 21.08 -9.14 57.73
N PRO A 32 20.55 -10.36 57.98
CA PRO A 32 20.90 -11.12 59.17
C PRO A 32 22.40 -11.47 59.19
N VAL A 33 23.02 -11.33 60.37
CA VAL A 33 24.46 -11.57 60.56
C VAL A 33 24.65 -12.91 61.26
N SER A 34 25.25 -13.89 60.58
CA SER A 34 25.64 -15.17 61.17
C SER A 34 27.08 -15.14 61.67
N LYS A 35 27.35 -15.66 62.86
CA LYS A 35 28.71 -15.88 63.38
C LYS A 35 29.25 -17.26 63.03
N THR A 36 28.37 -18.21 62.71
CA THR A 36 28.74 -19.59 62.36
C THR A 36 27.99 -20.08 61.12
N LEU A 37 28.53 -21.11 60.45
CA LEU A 37 27.86 -21.74 59.31
C LEU A 37 26.52 -22.38 59.69
N GLY A 38 26.37 -22.88 60.91
CA GLY A 38 25.11 -23.46 61.40
C GLY A 38 24.00 -22.41 61.54
N GLU A 39 24.32 -21.22 62.06
CA GLU A 39 23.38 -20.09 62.14
C GLU A 39 22.94 -19.62 60.75
N PHE A 40 23.87 -19.61 59.78
CA PHE A 40 23.58 -19.23 58.40
C PHE A 40 22.58 -20.19 57.74
N VAL A 41 22.77 -21.50 57.90
CA VAL A 41 21.83 -22.52 57.40
C VAL A 41 20.48 -22.41 58.11
N GLY A 42 20.47 -22.01 59.39
CA GLY A 42 19.26 -21.76 60.16
C GLY A 42 18.39 -20.60 59.63
N PHE A 43 18.89 -19.76 58.72
CA PHE A 43 18.07 -18.75 58.05
C PHE A 43 17.14 -19.33 56.97
N LEU A 44 17.43 -20.54 56.47
CA LEU A 44 16.57 -21.22 55.50
C LEU A 44 15.29 -21.70 56.18
N ARG A 45 14.13 -21.31 55.62
CA ARG A 45 12.82 -21.75 56.11
C ARG A 45 12.28 -22.84 55.20
N LEU A 46 11.98 -24.01 55.75
CA LEU A 46 11.35 -25.08 54.96
C LEU A 46 9.84 -24.82 54.81
N PRO A 47 9.22 -25.28 53.71
CA PRO A 47 7.79 -25.10 53.48
C PRO A 47 6.95 -25.83 54.53
N ASP A 48 5.93 -25.13 55.03
CA ASP A 48 4.91 -25.72 55.92
C ASP A 48 3.79 -26.36 55.08
N PHE A 49 3.85 -27.68 54.94
CA PHE A 49 2.87 -28.45 54.16
C PHE A 49 1.47 -28.50 54.79
N SER A 50 1.30 -28.06 56.05
CA SER A 50 -0.04 -27.95 56.65
C SER A 50 -0.91 -26.89 55.97
N GLN A 51 -0.29 -25.91 55.29
CA GLN A 51 -0.97 -24.83 54.59
C GLN A 51 -1.53 -25.23 53.22
N LEU A 52 -1.31 -26.48 52.76
CA LEU A 52 -1.84 -26.94 51.47
C LEU A 52 -3.38 -26.93 51.41
N SER A 53 -4.08 -27.00 52.54
CA SER A 53 -5.54 -26.88 52.57
C SER A 53 -6.04 -25.43 52.54
N ASN A 54 -5.15 -24.44 52.58
CA ASN A 54 -5.51 -23.03 52.63
C ASN A 54 -5.76 -22.48 51.20
N PRO A 55 -7.00 -22.09 50.85
CA PRO A 55 -7.32 -21.57 49.51
C PRO A 55 -6.50 -20.34 49.11
N ALA A 56 -6.08 -19.53 50.08
CA ALA A 56 -5.28 -18.32 49.84
C ALA A 56 -3.91 -18.63 49.20
N VAL A 57 -3.35 -19.83 49.47
CA VAL A 57 -2.07 -20.27 48.89
C VAL A 57 -2.20 -20.47 47.39
N TYR A 58 -3.32 -21.05 46.93
CA TYR A 58 -3.56 -21.28 45.51
C TYR A 58 -3.86 -19.98 44.76
N THR A 59 -4.64 -19.07 45.35
CA THR A 59 -4.90 -17.77 44.73
C THR A 59 -3.61 -16.96 44.61
N ALA A 60 -2.81 -16.88 45.68
CA ALA A 60 -1.52 -16.18 45.63
C ALA A 60 -0.55 -16.86 44.66
N GLY A 61 -0.47 -18.19 44.67
CA GLY A 61 0.37 -18.97 43.77
C GLY A 61 0.02 -18.77 42.29
N LEU A 62 -1.28 -18.77 41.95
CA LEU A 62 -1.73 -18.51 40.58
C LEU A 62 -1.42 -17.06 40.14
N THR A 63 -1.68 -16.07 40.99
CA THR A 63 -1.36 -14.66 40.70
C THR A 63 0.14 -14.49 40.47
N ILE A 64 0.99 -15.04 41.34
CA ILE A 64 2.44 -14.99 41.20
C ILE A 64 2.89 -15.71 39.93
N ALA A 65 2.34 -16.90 39.63
CA ALA A 65 2.71 -17.64 38.42
C ALA A 65 2.41 -16.84 37.15
N ILE A 66 1.26 -16.17 37.07
CA ILE A 66 0.88 -15.34 35.92
C ILE A 66 1.80 -14.12 35.81
N VAL A 67 1.94 -13.34 36.89
CA VAL A 67 2.77 -12.12 36.89
C VAL A 67 4.23 -12.46 36.59
N ALA A 68 4.77 -13.47 37.25
CA ALA A 68 6.14 -13.89 37.06
C ALA A 68 6.39 -14.42 35.64
N SER A 69 5.42 -15.11 35.02
CA SER A 69 5.54 -15.58 33.64
C SER A 69 5.53 -14.42 32.65
N LEU A 70 4.61 -13.46 32.83
CA LEU A 70 4.52 -12.27 31.97
C LEU A 70 5.78 -11.42 32.05
N GLU A 71 6.26 -11.12 33.27
CA GLU A 71 7.50 -10.36 33.45
C GLU A 71 8.69 -11.04 32.80
N THR A 72 8.82 -12.36 32.97
CA THR A 72 9.93 -13.08 32.36
C THR A 72 9.87 -13.07 30.84
N LEU A 73 8.68 -13.24 30.24
CA LEU A 73 8.56 -13.19 28.78
C LEU A 73 8.85 -11.80 28.21
N LEU A 74 8.33 -10.75 28.84
CA LEU A 74 8.59 -9.37 28.44
C LEU A 74 10.08 -9.02 28.58
N ASN A 75 10.70 -9.47 29.67
CA ASN A 75 12.13 -9.26 29.91
C ASN A 75 12.99 -10.10 28.96
N LEU A 76 12.57 -11.32 28.60
CA LEU A 76 13.27 -12.16 27.63
C LEU A 76 13.35 -11.48 26.27
N GLU A 77 12.23 -10.96 25.77
CA GLU A 77 12.19 -10.26 24.49
C GLU A 77 13.03 -8.97 24.51
N ALA A 78 12.96 -8.21 25.62
CA ALA A 78 13.76 -7.00 25.78
C ALA A 78 15.27 -7.31 25.85
N VAL A 79 15.66 -8.41 26.52
CA VAL A 79 17.04 -8.86 26.62
C VAL A 79 17.57 -9.37 25.27
N ASP A 80 16.77 -10.14 24.52
CA ASP A 80 17.12 -10.60 23.17
C ASP A 80 17.35 -9.39 22.23
N LYS A 81 16.58 -8.30 22.37
CA LYS A 81 16.79 -7.04 21.63
C LYS A 81 18.07 -6.29 22.02
N LEU A 82 18.52 -6.42 23.27
CA LEU A 82 19.76 -5.81 23.76
C LEU A 82 21.00 -6.64 23.44
N ASP A 83 20.84 -7.92 23.11
CA ASP A 83 21.95 -8.80 22.76
C ASP A 83 22.64 -8.32 21.47
N PRO A 84 23.95 -7.97 21.50
CA PRO A 84 24.68 -7.53 20.31
C PRO A 84 24.67 -8.56 19.18
N LYS A 85 24.45 -9.85 19.50
CA LYS A 85 24.35 -10.95 18.55
C LYS A 85 22.93 -11.23 18.06
N GLN A 86 21.92 -10.50 18.55
CA GLN A 86 20.50 -10.63 18.19
C GLN A 86 20.00 -12.09 18.20
N ARG A 87 20.42 -12.88 19.19
CA ARG A 87 19.96 -14.26 19.34
C ARG A 87 18.52 -14.24 19.86
N SER A 88 17.74 -15.26 19.49
CA SER A 88 16.39 -15.47 20.00
C SER A 88 16.32 -16.61 20.99
N SER A 89 15.55 -16.42 22.05
CA SER A 89 15.38 -17.37 23.13
C SER A 89 14.00 -18.03 23.10
N PRO A 90 13.88 -19.37 23.19
CA PRO A 90 12.58 -20.04 23.14
C PRO A 90 11.78 -19.82 24.42
N SER A 91 10.69 -19.06 24.32
CA SER A 91 9.81 -18.63 25.41
C SER A 91 9.30 -19.78 26.29
N SER A 92 8.80 -20.87 25.68
CA SER A 92 8.27 -22.02 26.43
C SER A 92 9.34 -22.68 27.30
N ARG A 93 10.60 -22.71 26.84
CA ARG A 93 11.70 -23.30 27.60
C ARG A 93 12.09 -22.42 28.78
N GLU A 94 12.02 -21.11 28.62
CA GLU A 94 12.28 -20.15 29.69
C GLU A 94 11.25 -20.28 30.82
N LEU A 95 9.96 -20.38 30.47
CA LEU A 95 8.89 -20.59 31.47
C LEU A 95 9.07 -21.89 32.26
N VAL A 96 9.47 -22.98 31.59
CA VAL A 96 9.79 -24.24 32.27
C VAL A 96 10.98 -24.08 33.22
N ALA A 97 12.06 -23.41 32.77
CA ALA A 97 13.23 -23.17 33.60
C ALA A 97 12.91 -22.31 34.83
N GLN A 98 12.10 -21.26 34.66
CA GLN A 98 11.61 -20.43 35.74
C GLN A 98 10.71 -21.21 36.71
N GLY A 99 9.80 -22.05 36.21
CA GLY A 99 8.94 -22.89 37.03
C GLY A 99 9.77 -23.81 37.92
N ILE A 100 10.74 -24.52 37.35
CA ILE A 100 11.68 -25.38 38.10
C ILE A 100 12.46 -24.55 39.13
N GLY A 101 12.98 -23.38 38.73
CA GLY A 101 13.71 -22.49 39.63
C GLY A 101 12.86 -22.04 40.81
N ASN A 102 11.61 -21.66 40.58
CA ASN A 102 10.68 -21.23 41.63
C ASN A 102 10.28 -22.35 42.58
N VAL A 103 10.11 -23.59 42.07
CA VAL A 103 9.89 -24.76 42.93
C VAL A 103 11.08 -24.96 43.86
N LEU A 104 12.31 -24.96 43.32
CA LEU A 104 13.53 -25.14 44.12
C LEU A 104 13.73 -24.02 45.15
N VAL A 105 13.49 -22.77 44.75
CA VAL A 105 13.60 -21.59 45.63
C VAL A 105 12.55 -21.65 46.76
N GLY A 106 11.31 -22.07 46.46
CA GLY A 106 10.27 -22.23 47.47
C GLY A 106 10.59 -23.32 48.50
N LEU A 107 11.23 -24.42 48.09
CA LEU A 107 11.63 -25.51 49.00
C LEU A 107 12.69 -25.08 50.04
N ILE A 108 13.47 -24.06 49.74
CA ILE A 108 14.50 -23.51 50.64
C ILE A 108 14.05 -22.21 51.36
N GLY A 109 12.78 -21.83 51.22
CA GLY A 109 12.19 -20.66 51.88
C GLY A 109 12.49 -19.33 51.20
N GLY A 110 12.86 -19.36 49.93
CA GLY A 110 13.09 -18.16 49.14
C GLY A 110 11.79 -17.55 48.57
N ILE A 111 11.94 -16.38 47.97
CA ILE A 111 10.86 -15.61 47.35
C ILE A 111 10.82 -15.93 45.85
N PRO A 112 9.65 -15.93 45.19
CA PRO A 112 9.55 -16.13 43.75
C PRO A 112 10.52 -15.28 42.94
N VAL A 113 11.14 -15.89 41.94
CA VAL A 113 12.13 -15.30 41.05
C VAL A 113 11.57 -15.10 39.64
N THR A 114 11.94 -13.97 39.04
CA THR A 114 11.65 -13.58 37.66
C THR A 114 12.93 -13.20 36.93
N SER A 115 12.88 -13.15 35.59
CA SER A 115 13.94 -12.51 34.81
C SER A 115 13.91 -11.00 35.06
N VAL A 116 15.07 -10.34 35.07
CA VAL A 116 15.20 -8.90 35.34
C VAL A 116 16.01 -8.22 34.26
N ILE A 117 15.41 -7.24 33.56
CA ILE A 117 16.04 -6.50 32.46
C ILE A 117 17.31 -5.77 32.89
N VAL A 118 17.31 -5.14 34.07
CA VAL A 118 18.43 -4.30 34.55
C VAL A 118 19.70 -5.12 34.73
N ARG A 119 19.60 -6.26 35.43
CA ARG A 119 20.76 -7.14 35.68
C ARG A 119 21.26 -7.75 34.37
N SER A 120 20.34 -8.15 33.51
CA SER A 120 20.66 -8.73 32.20
C SER A 120 21.35 -7.71 31.29
N SER A 121 20.87 -6.46 31.24
CA SER A 121 21.49 -5.37 30.48
C SER A 121 22.91 -5.07 30.97
N VAL A 122 23.12 -4.99 32.28
CA VAL A 122 24.48 -4.79 32.85
C VAL A 122 25.40 -5.97 32.51
N ASN A 123 24.90 -7.21 32.61
CA ASN A 123 25.68 -8.40 32.27
C ASN A 123 26.07 -8.42 30.78
N ILE A 124 25.16 -8.04 29.88
CA ILE A 124 25.43 -7.92 28.44
C ILE A 124 26.46 -6.81 28.17
N ASN A 125 26.28 -5.63 28.77
CA ASN A 125 27.21 -4.51 28.63
C ASN A 125 28.61 -4.82 29.18
N ALA A 126 28.70 -5.71 30.17
CA ALA A 126 29.96 -6.23 30.70
C ALA A 126 30.58 -7.35 29.84
N GLY A 127 29.96 -7.71 28.71
CA GLY A 127 30.44 -8.76 27.80
C GLY A 127 30.05 -10.18 28.17
N GLY A 128 29.14 -10.37 29.13
CA GLY A 128 28.62 -11.68 29.53
C GLY A 128 27.80 -12.33 28.41
N GLN A 129 28.23 -13.50 27.93
CA GLN A 129 27.60 -14.18 26.79
C GLN A 129 27.06 -15.58 27.10
N THR A 130 27.39 -16.14 28.27
CA THR A 130 27.08 -17.52 28.65
C THR A 130 26.38 -17.58 30.00
N LYS A 131 25.69 -18.70 30.26
CA LYS A 131 25.03 -18.97 31.55
C LYS A 131 26.01 -18.99 32.73
N LEU A 132 27.30 -19.26 32.49
CA LEU A 132 28.33 -19.25 33.52
C LEU A 132 28.42 -17.88 34.21
N ALA A 133 28.25 -16.78 33.48
CA ALA A 133 28.25 -15.44 34.07
C ALA A 133 27.17 -15.29 35.16
N THR A 134 25.97 -15.82 34.90
CA THR A 134 24.87 -15.79 35.88
C THR A 134 25.12 -16.70 37.09
N ILE A 135 25.73 -17.88 36.87
CA ILE A 135 26.08 -18.82 37.95
C ILE A 135 27.16 -18.21 38.85
N VAL A 136 28.23 -17.65 38.26
CA VAL A 136 29.30 -16.98 39.00
C VAL A 136 28.76 -15.79 39.77
N HIS A 137 27.86 -15.00 39.17
CA HIS A 137 27.20 -13.90 39.86
C HIS A 137 26.39 -14.38 41.08
N GLY A 138 25.60 -15.45 40.93
CA GLY A 138 24.86 -16.05 42.04
C GLY A 138 25.76 -16.56 43.17
N LEU A 139 26.88 -17.21 42.82
CA LEU A 139 27.88 -17.65 43.80
C LEU A 139 28.52 -16.47 44.54
N LEU A 140 28.88 -15.40 43.83
CA LEU A 140 29.43 -14.18 44.42
C LEU A 140 28.43 -13.50 45.37
N LEU A 141 27.15 -13.47 45.01
CA LEU A 141 26.09 -12.98 45.91
C LEU A 141 25.99 -13.83 47.16
N LEU A 142 26.02 -15.16 47.04
CA LEU A 142 26.00 -16.07 48.20
C LEU A 142 27.18 -15.81 49.13
N VAL A 143 28.40 -15.72 48.59
CA VAL A 143 29.62 -15.41 49.35
C VAL A 143 29.52 -14.04 50.02
N SER A 144 28.99 -13.04 49.31
CA SER A 144 28.83 -11.68 49.84
C SER A 144 27.85 -11.64 51.01
N VAL A 145 26.70 -12.31 50.90
CA VAL A 145 25.70 -12.39 51.98
C VAL A 145 26.21 -13.21 53.17
N MET A 146 27.14 -14.15 52.95
CA MET A 146 27.71 -14.92 54.05
C MET A 146 28.79 -14.16 54.84
N PHE A 147 29.65 -13.38 54.15
CA PHE A 147 30.83 -12.77 54.78
C PHE A 147 30.78 -11.24 54.95
N LEU A 148 29.97 -10.55 54.15
CA LEU A 148 29.88 -9.09 54.14
C LEU A 148 28.61 -8.47 54.79
N PRO A 149 27.71 -9.17 55.54
CA PRO A 149 26.52 -8.55 56.15
C PRO A 149 26.80 -7.26 56.94
N VAL A 150 27.89 -7.22 57.71
CA VAL A 150 28.26 -6.05 58.53
C VAL A 150 28.46 -4.80 57.66
N TRP A 151 29.08 -4.97 56.49
CA TRP A 151 29.30 -3.88 55.54
C TRP A 151 28.04 -3.53 54.75
N LEU A 152 27.24 -4.55 54.38
CA LEU A 152 25.96 -4.35 53.71
C LEU A 152 24.99 -3.55 54.58
N ASN A 153 24.96 -3.82 55.88
CA ASN A 153 24.10 -3.11 56.84
C ASN A 153 24.50 -1.67 57.11
N MET A 154 25.61 -1.19 56.53
CA MET A 154 25.98 0.23 56.55
C MET A 154 25.37 1.03 55.40
N ILE A 155 24.77 0.36 54.41
CA ILE A 155 24.25 0.99 53.19
C ILE A 155 22.90 1.66 53.49
N PRO A 156 22.75 2.98 53.26
CA PRO A 156 21.45 3.64 53.36
C PRO A 156 20.50 3.19 52.25
N LEU A 157 19.22 3.02 52.58
CA LEU A 157 18.16 2.69 51.61
C LEU A 157 17.99 3.79 50.54
N SER A 158 18.36 5.04 50.85
CA SER A 158 18.36 6.16 49.89
C SER A 158 19.32 5.93 48.71
N CYS A 159 20.43 5.21 48.91
CA CYS A 159 21.32 4.80 47.83
C CYS A 159 20.62 3.85 46.85
N LEU A 160 19.85 2.90 47.37
CA LEU A 160 19.08 1.95 46.55
C LEU A 160 17.96 2.69 45.81
N ALA A 161 17.25 3.59 46.48
CA ALA A 161 16.22 4.42 45.85
C ALA A 161 16.77 5.27 44.69
N ALA A 162 17.93 5.92 44.87
CA ALA A 162 18.57 6.69 43.81
C ALA A 162 18.95 5.82 42.59
N ILE A 163 19.48 4.62 42.83
CA ILE A 163 19.79 3.66 41.76
C ILE A 163 18.51 3.24 41.02
N LEU A 164 17.43 2.95 41.75
CA LEU A 164 16.14 2.56 41.17
C LEU A 164 15.52 3.69 40.33
N LEU A 165 15.56 4.93 40.80
CA LEU A 165 15.03 6.09 40.05
C LEU A 165 15.78 6.31 38.74
N VAL A 166 17.12 6.31 38.77
CA VAL A 166 17.94 6.48 37.55
C VAL A 166 17.72 5.33 36.58
N THR A 167 17.60 4.11 37.09
CA THR A 167 17.35 2.93 36.26
C THR A 167 15.96 2.98 35.63
N GLY A 168 14.94 3.39 36.39
CA GLY A 168 13.58 3.60 35.89
C GLY A 168 13.51 4.65 34.77
N LEU A 169 14.16 5.80 34.95
CA LEU A 169 14.23 6.85 33.93
C LEU A 169 14.94 6.41 32.64
N LYS A 170 15.98 5.56 32.75
CA LYS A 170 16.66 5.01 31.58
C LYS A 170 15.79 4.03 30.79
N LEU A 171 14.96 3.24 31.48
CA LEU A 171 14.07 2.27 30.85
C LEU A 171 12.83 2.96 30.24
N ALA A 172 12.24 3.93 30.94
CA ALA A 172 11.11 4.73 30.47
C ALA A 172 11.59 6.04 29.80
N SER A 173 12.31 5.92 28.68
CA SER A 173 12.92 7.09 28.04
C SER A 173 11.86 8.06 27.47
N PRO A 174 11.96 9.39 27.71
CA PRO A 174 11.08 10.39 27.10
C PRO A 174 11.07 10.37 25.57
N ALA A 175 12.15 9.86 24.96
CA ALA A 175 12.26 9.70 23.52
C ALA A 175 11.18 8.75 22.96
N LEU A 176 10.87 7.66 23.68
CA LEU A 176 9.85 6.70 23.26
C LEU A 176 8.45 7.34 23.25
N VAL A 177 8.13 8.17 24.25
CA VAL A 177 6.84 8.87 24.30
C VAL A 177 6.70 9.84 23.11
N ARG A 178 7.78 10.56 22.80
CA ARG A 178 7.81 11.46 21.62
C ARG A 178 7.67 10.69 20.32
N GLN A 179 8.30 9.52 20.20
CA GLN A 179 8.15 8.65 19.04
C GLN A 179 6.69 8.21 18.87
N MET A 180 6.06 7.68 19.92
CA MET A 180 4.66 7.23 19.87
C MET A 180 3.71 8.38 19.51
N TRP A 181 3.98 9.60 19.98
CA TRP A 181 3.20 10.78 19.60
C TRP A 181 3.31 11.08 18.10
N ASN A 182 4.51 10.96 17.53
CA ASN A 182 4.76 11.20 16.12
C ASN A 182 4.14 10.12 15.21
N GLU A 183 3.98 8.89 15.68
CA GLU A 183 3.30 7.80 14.96
C GLU A 183 1.77 8.00 14.87
N GLY A 184 1.24 9.02 15.57
CA GLY A 184 -0.14 9.47 15.45
C GLY A 184 -1.10 8.88 16.47
N ARG A 185 -2.34 9.37 16.44
CA ARG A 185 -3.34 9.11 17.51
C ARG A 185 -3.70 7.63 17.67
N TYR A 186 -3.67 6.87 16.59
CA TYR A 186 -3.99 5.44 16.59
C TYR A 186 -2.96 4.59 17.34
N GLN A 187 -1.70 5.05 17.43
CA GLN A 187 -0.65 4.38 18.19
C GLN A 187 -0.49 4.99 19.59
N PHE A 188 -0.53 6.32 19.68
CA PHE A 188 -0.32 7.02 20.93
C PHE A 188 -1.39 6.74 21.98
N LEU A 189 -2.67 6.67 21.57
CA LEU A 189 -3.78 6.54 22.52
C LEU A 189 -3.80 5.16 23.20
N PRO A 190 -3.70 4.02 22.49
CA PRO A 190 -3.54 2.71 23.14
C PRO A 190 -2.32 2.66 24.06
N PHE A 191 -1.19 3.24 23.63
CA PHE A 191 0.04 3.30 24.42
C PHE A 191 -0.16 4.02 25.76
N VAL A 192 -0.62 5.28 25.75
CA VAL A 192 -0.80 6.07 26.98
C VAL A 192 -1.87 5.47 27.89
N LEU A 193 -2.98 5.00 27.33
CA LEU A 193 -4.03 4.36 28.12
C LEU A 193 -3.52 3.09 28.81
N THR A 194 -2.66 2.31 28.14
CA THR A 194 -2.03 1.13 28.75
C THR A 194 -1.09 1.53 29.88
N VAL A 195 -0.23 2.53 29.67
CA VAL A 195 0.70 3.03 30.70
C VAL A 195 -0.05 3.55 31.93
N VAL A 196 -1.06 4.40 31.72
CA VAL A 196 -1.88 4.95 32.81
C VAL A 196 -2.62 3.84 33.56
N SER A 197 -3.14 2.84 32.85
CA SER A 197 -3.82 1.69 33.47
C SER A 197 -2.87 0.88 34.35
N ILE A 198 -1.64 0.60 33.88
CA ILE A 198 -0.63 -0.11 34.67
C ILE A 198 -0.28 0.67 35.95
N VAL A 199 -0.10 1.99 35.86
CA VAL A 199 0.29 2.83 37.01
C VAL A 199 -0.83 2.94 38.06
N LEU A 200 -2.09 3.00 37.64
CA LEU A 200 -3.23 3.19 38.55
C LEU A 200 -3.79 1.88 39.13
N THR A 201 -3.48 0.74 38.53
CA THR A 201 -4.02 -0.56 38.96
C THR A 201 -2.88 -1.51 39.34
N ASP A 202 -2.58 -2.47 38.47
CA ASP A 202 -1.50 -3.42 38.57
C ASP A 202 -1.03 -3.78 37.16
N LEU A 203 0.17 -4.34 37.02
CA LEU A 203 0.71 -4.79 35.74
C LEU A 203 -0.26 -5.72 34.99
N LEU A 204 -0.85 -6.70 35.67
CA LEU A 204 -1.72 -7.70 35.03
C LEU A 204 -3.00 -7.08 34.48
N ILE A 205 -3.69 -6.29 35.31
CA ILE A 205 -4.94 -5.61 34.94
C ILE A 205 -4.66 -4.59 33.84
N GLY A 206 -3.57 -3.82 33.97
CA GLY A 206 -3.16 -2.83 32.99
C GLY A 206 -2.85 -3.42 31.61
N ILE A 207 -2.15 -4.54 31.54
CA ILE A 207 -1.92 -5.27 30.28
C ILE A 207 -3.24 -5.76 29.68
N GLY A 208 -4.14 -6.31 30.49
CA GLY A 208 -5.46 -6.76 30.01
C GLY A 208 -6.27 -5.64 29.39
N ILE A 209 -6.33 -4.48 30.03
CA ILE A 209 -6.97 -3.27 29.51
C ILE A 209 -6.29 -2.81 28.21
N GLY A 210 -4.95 -2.78 28.19
CA GLY A 210 -4.18 -2.38 27.01
C GLY A 210 -4.41 -3.27 25.79
N LEU A 211 -4.51 -4.59 26.00
CA LEU A 211 -4.82 -5.55 24.94
C LEU A 211 -6.23 -5.33 24.39
N ALA A 212 -7.22 -5.13 25.27
CA ALA A 212 -8.61 -4.88 24.86
C ALA A 212 -8.75 -3.58 24.05
N ILE A 213 -8.08 -2.50 24.48
CA ILE A 213 -8.04 -1.23 23.75
C ILE A 213 -7.37 -1.44 22.39
N SER A 214 -6.20 -2.06 22.35
CA SER A 214 -5.45 -2.29 21.11
C SER A 214 -6.25 -3.12 20.11
N LEU A 215 -6.90 -4.20 20.57
CA LEU A 215 -7.77 -5.03 19.74
C LEU A 215 -8.94 -4.22 19.15
N THR A 216 -9.57 -3.38 19.98
CA THR A 216 -10.68 -2.51 19.55
C THR A 216 -10.24 -1.53 18.47
N PHE A 217 -9.06 -0.91 18.64
CA PHE A 217 -8.49 0.02 17.66
C PHE A 217 -8.13 -0.67 16.34
N ILE A 218 -7.52 -1.86 16.39
CA ILE A 218 -7.19 -2.66 15.20
C ILE A 218 -8.46 -3.04 14.43
N LEU A 219 -9.48 -3.55 15.14
CA LEU A 219 -10.76 -3.92 14.53
C LEU A 219 -11.46 -2.71 13.91
N SER A 220 -11.54 -1.58 14.63
CA SER A 220 -12.16 -0.35 14.12
C SER A 220 -11.43 0.20 12.89
N SER A 221 -10.11 0.11 12.84
CA SER A 221 -9.30 0.51 11.69
C SER A 221 -9.53 -0.40 10.49
N ASN A 222 -9.61 -1.72 10.71
CA ASN A 222 -9.86 -2.69 9.66
C ASN A 222 -11.26 -2.52 9.04
N MET A 223 -12.27 -2.20 9.85
CA MET A 223 -13.63 -1.88 9.37
C MET A 223 -13.70 -0.65 8.45
N ARG A 224 -12.74 0.27 8.53
CA ARG A 224 -12.76 1.55 7.79
C ARG A 224 -12.18 1.47 6.38
N ARG A 225 -11.59 0.35 5.95
CA ARG A 225 -11.15 0.16 4.56
C ARG A 225 -12.27 -0.50 3.77
N PRO A 226 -13.14 0.28 3.12
CA PRO A 226 -14.27 -0.28 2.40
C PRO A 226 -13.78 -0.84 1.07
N LEU A 227 -14.54 -1.81 0.59
CA LEU A 227 -14.57 -2.27 -0.79
C LEU A 227 -14.37 -1.07 -1.74
N ARG A 228 -13.46 -1.17 -2.70
CA ARG A 228 -13.23 -0.08 -3.64
C ARG A 228 -14.33 -0.13 -4.70
N SER A 229 -15.26 0.82 -4.64
CA SER A 229 -16.35 0.95 -5.61
C SER A 229 -16.02 2.02 -6.66
N ILE A 230 -16.12 1.67 -7.92
CA ILE A 230 -15.87 2.53 -9.08
C ILE A 230 -17.05 2.37 -10.02
N VAL A 231 -17.61 3.48 -10.52
CA VAL A 231 -18.59 3.40 -11.62
C VAL A 231 -17.83 3.40 -12.93
N GLU A 232 -17.91 2.31 -13.66
CA GLU A 232 -17.31 2.11 -14.97
C GLU A 232 -18.36 2.36 -16.06
N ARG A 233 -18.09 3.25 -17.01
CA ARG A 233 -18.96 3.45 -18.18
C ARG A 233 -18.55 2.47 -19.29
N HIS A 234 -19.38 1.48 -19.57
CA HIS A 234 -19.17 0.53 -20.66
C HIS A 234 -20.06 0.86 -21.86
N LEU A 235 -19.74 0.28 -23.02
CA LEU A 235 -20.53 0.45 -24.26
C LEU A 235 -22.00 0.04 -24.10
N GLY A 236 -22.28 -0.90 -23.21
CA GLY A 236 -23.64 -1.35 -22.87
C GLY A 236 -24.32 -0.61 -21.72
N GLY A 237 -23.69 0.40 -21.12
CA GLY A 237 -24.22 1.18 -19.99
C GLY A 237 -23.27 1.26 -18.78
N ASP A 238 -23.69 1.97 -17.74
CA ASP A 238 -22.93 2.15 -16.50
C ASP A 238 -22.93 0.84 -15.67
N VAL A 239 -21.75 0.41 -15.25
CA VAL A 239 -21.52 -0.76 -14.39
C VAL A 239 -20.89 -0.28 -13.08
N LEU A 240 -21.54 -0.56 -11.96
CA LEU A 240 -20.92 -0.38 -10.65
C LEU A 240 -19.93 -1.53 -10.41
N HIS A 241 -18.64 -1.25 -10.52
CA HIS A 241 -17.57 -2.20 -10.24
C HIS A 241 -17.15 -2.09 -8.77
N VAL A 242 -17.23 -3.20 -8.05
CA VAL A 242 -16.86 -3.33 -6.65
C VAL A 242 -15.71 -4.32 -6.53
N GLU A 243 -14.51 -3.81 -6.29
CA GLU A 243 -13.33 -4.61 -5.99
C GLU A 243 -13.39 -5.07 -4.52
N LEU A 244 -13.44 -6.39 -4.32
CA LEU A 244 -13.38 -6.99 -3.00
C LEU A 244 -11.96 -6.90 -2.41
N ALA A 245 -11.88 -6.71 -1.10
CA ALA A 245 -10.58 -6.72 -0.41
C ALA A 245 -9.93 -8.12 -0.45
N ASN A 246 -8.63 -8.19 -0.17
CA ASN A 246 -7.91 -9.47 -0.09
C ASN A 246 -8.53 -10.41 0.96
N GLN A 247 -8.94 -9.86 2.11
CA GLN A 247 -9.75 -10.57 3.11
C GLN A 247 -11.08 -9.84 3.32
N VAL A 248 -12.17 -10.53 3.01
CA VAL A 248 -13.53 -10.04 3.23
C VAL A 248 -14.12 -10.80 4.41
N SER A 249 -14.20 -10.14 5.56
CA SER A 249 -14.70 -10.71 6.82
C SER A 249 -16.17 -10.35 7.04
N PHE A 250 -16.79 -10.92 8.07
CA PHE A 250 -18.12 -10.53 8.54
C PHE A 250 -18.27 -9.01 8.77
N LEU A 251 -17.20 -8.34 9.19
CA LEU A 251 -17.22 -6.90 9.46
C LEU A 251 -17.52 -6.05 8.21
N ASN A 252 -17.30 -6.61 7.01
CA ASN A 252 -17.57 -5.94 5.73
C ASN A 252 -19.04 -5.99 5.32
N ARG A 253 -19.90 -6.73 6.03
CA ARG A 253 -21.31 -6.96 5.69
C ARG A 253 -22.08 -5.65 5.52
N ALA A 254 -21.96 -4.73 6.47
CA ALA A 254 -22.67 -3.45 6.44
C ALA A 254 -22.20 -2.54 5.28
N ALA A 255 -20.93 -2.64 4.88
CA ALA A 255 -20.41 -1.87 3.75
C ALA A 255 -20.94 -2.43 2.42
N LEU A 256 -20.93 -3.76 2.26
CA LEU A 256 -21.44 -4.42 1.06
C LEU A 256 -22.96 -4.20 0.89
N ASP A 257 -23.72 -4.27 1.99
CA ASP A 257 -25.16 -4.02 1.98
C ASP A 257 -25.51 -2.57 1.55
N LYS A 258 -24.72 -1.58 1.99
CA LYS A 258 -24.86 -0.19 1.51
C LYS A 258 -24.59 -0.07 0.01
N VAL A 259 -23.58 -0.77 -0.49
CA VAL A 259 -23.26 -0.79 -1.93
C VAL A 259 -24.41 -1.41 -2.71
N PHE A 260 -24.91 -2.57 -2.29
CA PHE A 260 -26.08 -3.24 -2.91
C PHE A 260 -27.33 -2.36 -2.93
N ASN A 261 -27.54 -1.55 -1.90
CA ASN A 261 -28.67 -0.62 -1.82
C ASN A 261 -28.49 0.67 -2.62
N SER A 262 -27.26 1.03 -3.00
CA SER A 262 -26.97 2.21 -3.81
C SER A 262 -27.19 2.02 -5.31
N ILE A 263 -27.34 0.78 -5.78
CA ILE A 263 -27.50 0.46 -7.21
C ILE A 263 -28.91 0.84 -7.68
N PRO A 264 -29.04 1.64 -8.77
CA PRO A 264 -30.35 1.99 -9.33
C PRO A 264 -31.06 0.77 -9.94
N GLN A 265 -32.39 0.85 -10.05
CA GLN A 265 -33.20 -0.19 -10.68
C GLN A 265 -32.80 -0.37 -12.16
N GLY A 266 -32.63 -1.61 -12.62
CA GLY A 266 -32.13 -1.91 -13.97
C GLY A 266 -30.61 -1.75 -14.17
N GLY A 267 -29.85 -1.41 -13.13
CA GLY A 267 -28.40 -1.20 -13.21
C GLY A 267 -27.57 -2.48 -13.36
N HIS A 268 -26.27 -2.31 -13.57
CA HIS A 268 -25.31 -3.41 -13.66
C HIS A 268 -24.33 -3.36 -12.48
N LEU A 269 -24.07 -4.51 -11.86
CA LEU A 269 -23.08 -4.67 -10.78
C LEU A 269 -22.01 -5.66 -11.23
N LEU A 270 -20.74 -5.32 -11.06
CA LEU A 270 -19.61 -6.24 -11.15
C LEU A 270 -18.99 -6.42 -9.76
N LEU A 271 -18.99 -7.66 -9.25
CA LEU A 271 -18.22 -8.04 -8.07
C LEU A 271 -16.92 -8.70 -8.50
N ASP A 272 -15.79 -8.05 -8.22
CA ASP A 272 -14.46 -8.54 -8.56
C ASP A 272 -13.76 -9.09 -7.30
N ALA A 273 -13.55 -10.40 -7.28
CA ALA A 273 -12.88 -11.18 -6.25
C ALA A 273 -11.49 -11.70 -6.70
N LEU A 274 -10.93 -11.21 -7.82
CA LEU A 274 -9.71 -11.72 -8.44
C LEU A 274 -8.51 -11.70 -7.47
N ASN A 275 -8.40 -10.63 -6.67
CA ASN A 275 -7.36 -10.46 -5.66
C ASN A 275 -7.78 -10.94 -4.26
N THR A 276 -8.92 -11.61 -4.13
CA THR A 276 -9.48 -12.04 -2.86
C THR A 276 -9.02 -13.45 -2.47
N VAL A 277 -8.45 -13.55 -1.25
CA VAL A 277 -7.95 -14.80 -0.69
C VAL A 277 -9.01 -15.50 0.15
N TYR A 278 -9.76 -14.74 0.95
CA TYR A 278 -10.77 -15.25 1.85
C TYR A 278 -12.03 -14.39 1.80
N ILE A 279 -13.18 -15.05 1.72
CA ILE A 279 -14.50 -14.44 1.88
C ILE A 279 -15.22 -15.24 2.96
N ASP A 280 -15.75 -14.52 3.94
CA ASP A 280 -16.52 -15.10 5.04
C ASP A 280 -17.82 -15.77 4.53
N PRO A 281 -18.25 -16.92 5.10
CA PRO A 281 -19.48 -17.59 4.70
C PRO A 281 -20.74 -16.70 4.75
N ASP A 282 -20.84 -15.79 5.71
CA ASP A 282 -21.99 -14.88 5.83
C ASP A 282 -22.02 -13.82 4.72
N ILE A 283 -20.85 -13.45 4.21
CA ILE A 283 -20.73 -12.54 3.06
C ILE A 283 -21.05 -13.30 1.77
N LEU A 284 -20.59 -14.55 1.64
CA LEU A 284 -20.95 -15.40 0.51
C LEU A 284 -22.46 -15.64 0.43
N SER A 285 -23.12 -15.90 1.58
CA SER A 285 -24.57 -16.05 1.61
C SER A 285 -25.26 -14.75 1.21
N MET A 286 -24.81 -13.59 1.72
CA MET A 286 -25.33 -12.28 1.33
C MET A 286 -25.18 -12.00 -0.17
N ILE A 287 -24.03 -12.33 -0.77
CA ILE A 287 -23.80 -12.17 -2.22
C ILE A 287 -24.76 -13.07 -3.00
N ARG A 288 -24.94 -14.32 -2.58
CA ARG A 288 -25.86 -15.28 -3.21
C ARG A 288 -27.30 -14.81 -3.12
N ASP A 289 -27.76 -14.42 -1.93
CA ASP A 289 -29.11 -13.90 -1.70
C ASP A 289 -29.37 -12.66 -2.55
N PHE A 290 -28.38 -11.76 -2.67
CA PHE A 290 -28.50 -10.60 -3.54
C PHE A 290 -28.60 -10.98 -5.02
N LYS A 291 -27.72 -11.86 -5.52
CA LYS A 291 -27.71 -12.31 -6.93
C LYS A 291 -29.00 -13.07 -7.30
N GLU A 292 -29.48 -13.95 -6.45
CA GLU A 292 -30.57 -14.88 -6.76
C GLU A 292 -31.96 -14.31 -6.44
N THR A 293 -32.07 -13.41 -5.46
CA THR A 293 -33.37 -12.90 -4.98
C THR A 293 -33.54 -11.40 -5.24
N THR A 294 -32.66 -10.57 -4.70
CA THR A 294 -32.85 -9.10 -4.71
C THR A 294 -32.61 -8.49 -6.09
N ALA A 295 -31.56 -8.93 -6.79
CA ALA A 295 -31.17 -8.36 -8.08
C ALA A 295 -32.22 -8.63 -9.18
N PRO A 296 -32.79 -9.84 -9.34
CA PRO A 296 -33.86 -10.08 -10.31
C PRO A 296 -35.10 -9.22 -10.08
N ILE A 297 -35.50 -9.01 -8.82
CA ILE A 297 -36.65 -8.17 -8.45
C ILE A 297 -36.41 -6.70 -8.84
N ARG A 298 -35.18 -6.22 -8.66
CA ARG A 298 -34.77 -4.85 -9.04
C ARG A 298 -34.36 -4.73 -10.52
N GLY A 299 -34.40 -5.82 -11.29
CA GLY A 299 -33.89 -5.86 -12.66
C GLY A 299 -32.38 -5.58 -12.77
N VAL A 300 -31.63 -5.73 -11.68
CA VAL A 300 -30.17 -5.50 -11.65
C VAL A 300 -29.47 -6.72 -12.22
N LYS A 301 -28.54 -6.53 -13.15
CA LYS A 301 -27.69 -7.61 -13.68
C LYS A 301 -26.41 -7.71 -12.86
N VAL A 302 -26.14 -8.88 -12.30
CA VAL A 302 -24.99 -9.12 -11.41
C VAL A 302 -23.95 -9.95 -12.13
N SER A 303 -22.78 -9.37 -12.32
CA SER A 303 -21.60 -10.00 -12.87
C SER A 303 -20.63 -10.38 -11.74
N LEU A 304 -20.08 -11.57 -11.80
CA LEU A 304 -19.10 -12.09 -10.84
C LEU A 304 -17.78 -12.38 -11.57
N ARG A 305 -16.65 -12.07 -10.92
CA ARG A 305 -15.33 -12.33 -11.45
C ARG A 305 -14.36 -12.73 -10.34
N GLY A 306 -13.48 -13.70 -10.60
CA GLY A 306 -12.41 -14.13 -9.69
C GLY A 306 -12.90 -14.93 -8.48
N PHE A 307 -14.14 -15.42 -8.46
CA PHE A 307 -14.62 -16.24 -7.36
C PHE A 307 -14.02 -17.65 -7.45
N ARG A 308 -13.34 -18.07 -6.38
CA ARG A 308 -12.75 -19.42 -6.29
C ARG A 308 -13.83 -20.49 -6.34
N ASP A 309 -13.56 -21.61 -7.01
CA ASP A 309 -14.49 -22.75 -7.19
C ASP A 309 -15.15 -23.23 -5.89
N ARG A 310 -14.39 -23.22 -4.77
CA ARG A 310 -14.89 -23.64 -3.45
C ARG A 310 -16.10 -22.82 -2.96
N TYR A 311 -16.29 -21.60 -3.46
CA TYR A 311 -17.39 -20.72 -3.08
C TYR A 311 -18.70 -21.03 -3.80
N LYS A 312 -18.69 -21.90 -4.83
CA LYS A 312 -19.87 -22.26 -5.63
C LYS A 312 -20.61 -21.04 -6.19
N LEU A 313 -19.84 -20.03 -6.58
CA LEU A 313 -20.30 -18.86 -7.31
C LEU A 313 -19.54 -18.89 -8.63
N GLN A 314 -20.25 -19.07 -9.74
CA GLN A 314 -19.64 -19.08 -11.05
C GLN A 314 -19.42 -17.65 -11.52
N ASP A 315 -18.22 -17.41 -12.03
CA ASP A 315 -17.88 -16.17 -12.72
C ASP A 315 -18.73 -16.04 -13.98
N GLU A 316 -19.32 -14.87 -14.16
CA GLU A 316 -20.27 -14.60 -15.24
C GLU A 316 -20.30 -13.08 -15.46
N ILE A 317 -20.01 -12.62 -16.68
CA ILE A 317 -20.08 -11.20 -17.05
C ILE A 317 -21.33 -10.98 -17.90
N GLN A 318 -22.32 -10.29 -17.34
CA GLN A 318 -23.66 -10.09 -17.92
C GLN A 318 -23.83 -8.74 -18.64
N TYR A 319 -22.73 -8.08 -19.00
CA TYR A 319 -22.72 -6.88 -19.83
C TYR A 319 -21.79 -7.04 -21.04
N VAL A 320 -22.06 -6.25 -22.07
CA VAL A 320 -21.26 -6.20 -23.29
C VAL A 320 -20.15 -5.18 -23.09
N ASP A 321 -18.92 -5.67 -23.07
CA ASP A 321 -17.66 -4.94 -22.84
C ASP A 321 -16.77 -4.85 -24.10
N TYR A 322 -17.31 -5.29 -25.24
CA TYR A 322 -16.69 -5.23 -26.56
C TYR A 322 -17.71 -4.80 -27.62
N SER A 323 -17.25 -4.24 -28.73
CA SER A 323 -18.10 -3.84 -29.85
C SER A 323 -18.81 -5.04 -30.51
N THR A 324 -20.14 -4.94 -30.66
CA THR A 324 -20.99 -5.94 -31.35
C THR A 324 -21.68 -5.30 -32.54
N HIS A 325 -22.17 -6.12 -33.48
CA HIS A 325 -22.90 -5.64 -34.66
C HIS A 325 -24.09 -4.73 -34.26
N ASP A 326 -24.88 -5.14 -33.28
CA ASP A 326 -26.08 -4.41 -32.86
C ASP A 326 -25.71 -3.07 -32.21
N LEU A 327 -24.67 -3.04 -31.36
CA LEU A 327 -24.16 -1.79 -30.78
C LEU A 327 -23.61 -0.85 -31.87
N GLN A 328 -22.78 -1.38 -32.78
CA GLN A 328 -22.21 -0.61 -33.88
C GLN A 328 -23.32 -0.01 -34.77
N GLY A 329 -24.41 -0.75 -34.99
CA GLY A 329 -25.56 -0.29 -35.76
C GLY A 329 -26.32 0.89 -35.12
N LEU A 330 -26.33 0.97 -33.79
CA LEU A 330 -27.05 2.00 -33.03
C LEU A 330 -26.23 3.28 -32.81
N LEU A 331 -24.90 3.20 -32.90
CA LEU A 331 -24.01 4.32 -32.60
C LEU A 331 -23.85 5.29 -33.78
N THR A 332 -23.87 6.58 -33.46
CA THR A 332 -23.50 7.67 -34.37
C THR A 332 -22.00 7.97 -34.28
N SER A 333 -21.45 8.64 -35.29
CA SER A 333 -20.04 9.08 -35.29
C SER A 333 -19.70 9.98 -34.09
N ALA A 334 -20.62 10.86 -33.68
CA ALA A 334 -20.46 11.71 -32.51
C ALA A 334 -20.41 10.92 -31.19
N GLN A 335 -21.25 9.88 -31.05
CA GLN A 335 -21.20 8.99 -29.88
C GLN A 335 -19.91 8.18 -29.84
N VAL A 336 -19.42 7.70 -30.98
CA VAL A 336 -18.11 7.01 -31.05
C VAL A 336 -16.98 7.97 -30.66
N LEU A 337 -17.01 9.22 -31.12
CA LEU A 337 -16.03 10.23 -30.70
C LEU A 337 -16.04 10.46 -29.19
N GLN A 338 -17.24 10.58 -28.60
CA GLN A 338 -17.38 10.71 -27.15
C GLN A 338 -16.81 9.50 -26.40
N ILE A 339 -17.04 8.28 -26.88
CA ILE A 339 -16.46 7.06 -26.28
C ILE A 339 -14.92 7.13 -26.26
N LEU A 340 -14.30 7.59 -27.34
CA LEU A 340 -12.85 7.78 -27.42
C LEU A 340 -12.36 8.86 -26.44
N GLN A 341 -13.06 10.00 -26.36
CA GLN A 341 -12.74 11.08 -25.42
C GLN A 341 -12.80 10.61 -23.96
N GLU A 342 -13.88 9.92 -23.57
CA GLU A 342 -14.03 9.36 -22.23
C GLU A 342 -12.96 8.30 -21.94
N GLY A 343 -12.57 7.53 -22.95
CA GLY A 343 -11.48 6.56 -22.88
C GLY A 343 -10.11 7.18 -22.61
N ASN A 344 -9.79 8.28 -23.28
CA ASN A 344 -8.55 9.01 -23.01
C ASN A 344 -8.53 9.62 -21.60
N GLU A 345 -9.65 10.15 -21.13
CA GLU A 345 -9.76 10.64 -19.75
C GLU A 345 -9.56 9.53 -18.72
N ARG A 346 -10.09 8.33 -18.96
CA ARG A 346 -9.83 7.16 -18.11
C ARG A 346 -8.35 6.77 -18.10
N PHE A 347 -7.70 6.77 -19.27
CA PHE A 347 -6.27 6.52 -19.39
C PHE A 347 -5.45 7.54 -18.59
N ARG A 348 -5.70 8.85 -18.79
CA ARG A 348 -4.99 9.96 -18.15
C ARG A 348 -5.15 9.99 -16.63
N THR A 349 -6.34 9.65 -16.13
CA THR A 349 -6.63 9.63 -14.69
C THR A 349 -6.29 8.32 -14.00
N GLY A 350 -5.83 7.30 -14.73
CA GLY A 350 -5.53 5.96 -14.21
C GLY A 350 -6.77 5.15 -13.81
N LYS A 351 -7.99 5.60 -14.19
CA LYS A 351 -9.28 4.95 -13.92
C LYS A 351 -9.74 4.11 -15.12
N ARG A 352 -8.84 3.30 -15.66
CA ARG A 352 -9.08 2.46 -16.85
C ARG A 352 -10.14 1.40 -16.58
N LEU A 353 -10.86 1.00 -17.62
CA LEU A 353 -11.78 -0.12 -17.55
C LEU A 353 -11.02 -1.42 -17.33
N THR A 354 -11.58 -2.27 -16.47
CA THR A 354 -11.02 -3.60 -16.27
C THR A 354 -11.55 -4.53 -17.37
N ARG A 355 -10.66 -5.07 -18.20
CA ARG A 355 -11.01 -5.94 -19.32
C ARG A 355 -10.62 -7.39 -19.10
N ASP A 356 -11.45 -8.30 -19.60
CA ASP A 356 -11.14 -9.72 -19.73
C ASP A 356 -10.77 -10.02 -21.18
N LEU A 357 -9.47 -9.91 -21.50
CA LEU A 357 -8.98 -10.06 -22.86
C LEU A 357 -9.14 -11.49 -23.40
N GLU A 358 -9.14 -12.51 -22.54
CA GLU A 358 -9.34 -13.90 -22.97
C GLU A 358 -10.79 -14.11 -23.43
N ARG A 359 -11.75 -13.60 -22.66
CA ARG A 359 -13.17 -13.61 -23.05
C ARG A 359 -13.40 -12.79 -24.31
N GLN A 360 -12.81 -11.60 -24.42
CA GLN A 360 -12.93 -10.76 -25.62
C GLN A 360 -12.35 -11.46 -26.85
N LEU A 361 -11.18 -12.10 -26.72
CA LEU A 361 -10.57 -12.89 -27.79
C LEU A 361 -11.53 -13.98 -28.31
N GLN A 362 -12.14 -14.75 -27.40
CA GLN A 362 -13.11 -15.77 -27.77
C GLN A 362 -14.36 -15.19 -28.43
N ALA A 363 -14.85 -14.06 -27.93
CA ALA A 363 -16.04 -13.39 -28.46
C ALA A 363 -15.81 -12.80 -29.86
N THR A 364 -14.64 -12.23 -30.12
CA THR A 364 -14.30 -11.65 -31.44
C THR A 364 -13.77 -12.66 -32.46
N ALA A 365 -13.62 -13.94 -32.08
CA ALA A 365 -13.03 -14.96 -32.94
C ALA A 365 -13.87 -15.26 -34.20
N LEU A 366 -15.19 -15.10 -34.12
CA LEU A 366 -16.12 -15.36 -35.23
C LEU A 366 -16.41 -14.12 -36.10
N GLY A 367 -16.00 -12.93 -35.64
CA GLY A 367 -16.25 -11.66 -36.32
C GLY A 367 -15.90 -10.45 -35.44
N GLN A 368 -15.63 -9.31 -36.08
CA GLN A 368 -15.25 -8.05 -35.43
C GLN A 368 -16.14 -6.90 -35.93
N HIS A 369 -16.49 -5.97 -35.04
CA HIS A 369 -17.42 -4.88 -35.33
C HIS A 369 -16.87 -3.52 -34.87
N PRO A 370 -15.72 -3.09 -35.40
CA PRO A 370 -15.00 -1.95 -34.88
C PRO A 370 -15.79 -0.65 -35.01
N LEU A 371 -15.74 0.16 -33.97
CA LEU A 371 -16.43 1.44 -33.87
C LEU A 371 -15.77 2.51 -34.75
N ALA A 372 -14.44 2.47 -34.84
CA ALA A 372 -13.64 3.47 -35.54
C ALA A 372 -12.42 2.87 -36.27
N VAL A 373 -11.91 3.63 -37.25
CA VAL A 373 -10.61 3.42 -37.89
C VAL A 373 -9.66 4.52 -37.42
N LEU A 374 -8.57 4.16 -36.76
CA LEU A 374 -7.58 5.09 -36.24
C LEU A 374 -6.31 5.02 -37.09
N LEU A 375 -5.92 6.16 -37.66
CA LEU A 375 -4.61 6.34 -38.27
C LEU A 375 -3.69 7.06 -37.29
N SER A 376 -2.75 6.35 -36.69
CA SER A 376 -1.83 6.90 -35.70
C SER A 376 -0.36 6.79 -36.14
N CYS A 377 0.52 7.46 -35.40
CA CYS A 377 1.96 7.29 -35.58
C CYS A 377 2.44 5.89 -35.11
N ILE A 378 3.62 5.48 -35.60
CA ILE A 378 4.33 4.26 -35.15
C ILE A 378 5.00 4.40 -33.77
N ASP A 379 4.99 5.60 -33.17
CA ASP A 379 5.59 5.87 -31.86
C ASP A 379 5.12 4.88 -30.79
N SER A 380 6.06 4.21 -30.13
CA SER A 380 5.78 3.13 -29.19
C SER A 380 5.06 3.58 -27.91
N ARG A 381 4.98 4.90 -27.66
CA ARG A 381 4.30 5.50 -26.52
C ARG A 381 2.83 5.82 -26.82
N THR A 382 2.37 5.69 -28.06
CA THR A 382 1.02 6.07 -28.51
C THR A 382 0.17 4.91 -29.07
N PRO A 383 0.15 3.71 -28.45
CA PRO A 383 -0.75 2.64 -28.91
C PRO A 383 -2.21 3.04 -28.70
N SER A 384 -2.96 3.12 -29.81
CA SER A 384 -4.34 3.64 -29.85
C SER A 384 -5.29 2.93 -28.89
N GLU A 385 -5.19 1.60 -28.80
CA GLU A 385 -6.01 0.78 -27.92
C GLU A 385 -5.81 1.13 -26.44
N LEU A 386 -4.59 1.55 -26.04
CA LEU A 386 -4.31 1.92 -24.65
C LEU A 386 -4.67 3.39 -24.36
N ILE A 387 -4.27 4.32 -25.23
CA ILE A 387 -4.46 5.77 -24.98
C ILE A 387 -5.93 6.18 -25.05
N PHE A 388 -6.77 5.38 -25.70
CA PHE A 388 -8.23 5.53 -25.71
C PHE A 388 -8.93 4.52 -24.79
N ASP A 389 -8.19 3.72 -24.03
CA ASP A 389 -8.74 2.68 -23.17
C ASP A 389 -9.84 1.88 -23.89
N LEU A 390 -9.47 1.11 -24.91
CA LEU A 390 -10.32 0.28 -25.79
C LEU A 390 -9.96 -1.22 -25.71
N GLY A 391 -10.92 -2.08 -26.06
CA GLY A 391 -10.80 -3.55 -26.03
C GLY A 391 -10.41 -4.16 -27.37
N LEU A 392 -10.34 -5.50 -27.40
CA LEU A 392 -10.07 -6.23 -28.63
C LEU A 392 -11.26 -6.09 -29.60
N GLY A 393 -10.97 -5.78 -30.86
CA GLY A 393 -11.97 -5.64 -31.92
C GLY A 393 -12.74 -4.31 -31.94
N ASP A 394 -12.52 -3.42 -30.96
CA ASP A 394 -13.24 -2.13 -30.86
C ASP A 394 -12.83 -1.11 -31.94
N ILE A 395 -11.61 -1.23 -32.48
CA ILE A 395 -11.11 -0.34 -33.54
C ILE A 395 -10.29 -1.11 -34.57
N PHE A 396 -10.17 -0.51 -35.76
CA PHE A 396 -9.07 -0.80 -36.67
C PHE A 396 -7.94 0.20 -36.45
N SER A 397 -6.75 -0.29 -36.13
CA SER A 397 -5.57 0.51 -35.82
C SER A 397 -4.57 0.43 -36.99
N ILE A 398 -4.40 1.56 -37.68
CA ILE A 398 -3.41 1.75 -38.76
C ILE A 398 -2.28 2.60 -38.21
N ARG A 399 -1.07 2.04 -38.12
CA ARG A 399 0.08 2.72 -37.50
C ARG A 399 1.19 2.98 -38.52
N ILE A 400 1.45 4.25 -38.83
CA ILE A 400 2.44 4.67 -39.83
C ILE A 400 3.20 5.90 -39.33
N ALA A 401 4.52 5.94 -39.54
CA ALA A 401 5.34 7.10 -39.18
C ALA A 401 4.77 8.40 -39.76
N GLY A 402 4.55 9.40 -38.90
CA GLY A 402 3.97 10.68 -39.29
C GLY A 402 2.52 10.60 -39.76
N ASN A 403 1.80 9.51 -39.47
CA ASN A 403 0.38 9.33 -39.78
C ASN A 403 0.02 9.71 -41.23
N ILE A 404 0.91 9.41 -42.17
CA ILE A 404 0.75 9.68 -43.61
C ILE A 404 -0.19 8.67 -44.26
N ILE A 405 -0.72 9.03 -45.43
CA ILE A 405 -1.63 8.18 -46.19
C ILE A 405 -0.94 7.59 -47.42
N SER A 406 -1.38 6.40 -47.82
CA SER A 406 -1.04 5.81 -49.11
C SER A 406 -2.28 5.10 -49.64
N GLN A 407 -2.26 4.63 -50.89
CA GLN A 407 -3.38 3.87 -51.44
C GLN A 407 -3.77 2.67 -50.57
N LYS A 408 -2.80 2.00 -49.92
CA LYS A 408 -3.06 0.88 -49.01
C LYS A 408 -3.77 1.32 -47.73
N VAL A 409 -3.43 2.50 -47.22
CA VAL A 409 -4.06 3.11 -46.02
C VAL A 409 -5.49 3.50 -46.32
N LEU A 410 -5.69 4.23 -47.42
CA LEU A 410 -7.03 4.64 -47.87
C LEU A 410 -7.91 3.41 -48.13
N GLY A 411 -7.40 2.39 -48.81
CA GLY A 411 -8.14 1.13 -49.01
C GLY A 411 -8.51 0.42 -47.70
N SER A 412 -7.64 0.48 -46.69
CA SER A 412 -7.93 -0.08 -45.36
C SER A 412 -9.02 0.72 -44.63
N MET A 413 -9.01 2.06 -44.74
CA MET A 413 -10.06 2.93 -44.20
C MET A 413 -11.40 2.73 -44.90
N GLU A 414 -11.38 2.61 -46.24
CA GLU A 414 -12.56 2.31 -47.05
C GLU A 414 -13.18 0.97 -46.66
N TYR A 415 -12.36 -0.07 -46.50
CA TYR A 415 -12.84 -1.36 -45.98
C TYR A 415 -13.44 -1.22 -44.59
N GLY A 416 -12.74 -0.55 -43.67
CA GLY A 416 -13.20 -0.36 -42.29
C GLY A 416 -14.56 0.32 -42.19
N CYS A 417 -14.81 1.34 -43.03
CA CYS A 417 -16.06 2.10 -43.00
C CYS A 417 -17.16 1.49 -43.89
N ALA A 418 -16.84 1.18 -45.15
CA ALA A 418 -17.83 0.76 -46.13
C ALA A 418 -18.22 -0.72 -46.00
N VAL A 419 -17.30 -1.59 -45.56
CA VAL A 419 -17.53 -3.05 -45.45
C VAL A 419 -17.77 -3.45 -44.00
N ALA A 420 -16.88 -3.06 -43.08
CA ALA A 420 -16.97 -3.46 -41.68
C ALA A 420 -17.85 -2.55 -40.81
N GLY A 421 -18.30 -1.41 -41.34
CA GLY A 421 -19.33 -0.57 -40.72
C GLY A 421 -18.86 0.43 -39.67
N ALA A 422 -17.55 0.67 -39.53
CA ALA A 422 -17.01 1.66 -38.61
C ALA A 422 -17.60 3.06 -38.86
N LYS A 423 -17.86 3.79 -37.77
CA LYS A 423 -18.61 5.07 -37.79
C LYS A 423 -17.71 6.30 -37.76
N LEU A 424 -16.43 6.14 -37.48
CA LEU A 424 -15.52 7.26 -37.26
C LEU A 424 -14.14 6.92 -37.82
N ILE A 425 -13.52 7.88 -38.50
CA ILE A 425 -12.09 7.85 -38.81
C ILE A 425 -11.42 8.91 -37.94
N VAL A 426 -10.38 8.54 -37.21
CA VAL A 426 -9.58 9.51 -36.43
C VAL A 426 -8.13 9.47 -36.88
N VAL A 427 -7.59 10.61 -37.26
CA VAL A 427 -6.16 10.79 -37.55
C VAL A 427 -5.49 11.35 -36.30
N VAL A 428 -4.62 10.57 -35.67
CA VAL A 428 -4.00 10.91 -34.37
C VAL A 428 -2.51 11.14 -34.55
N GLY A 429 -2.11 12.41 -34.54
CA GLY A 429 -0.71 12.81 -34.38
C GLY A 429 -0.30 12.81 -32.92
N HIS A 430 0.97 13.12 -32.65
CA HIS A 430 1.42 13.34 -31.27
C HIS A 430 2.54 14.37 -31.18
N THR A 431 2.69 14.98 -30.00
CA THR A 431 3.82 15.87 -29.70
C THR A 431 5.14 15.10 -29.71
N GLN A 432 6.25 15.80 -29.97
CA GLN A 432 7.60 15.23 -30.05
C GLN A 432 7.73 14.07 -31.04
N CYS A 433 7.06 14.18 -32.20
CA CYS A 433 7.08 13.14 -33.22
C CYS A 433 8.39 13.12 -34.01
N GLY A 434 9.16 12.04 -33.88
CA GLY A 434 10.47 11.90 -34.56
C GLY A 434 10.40 11.98 -36.08
N ALA A 435 9.31 11.49 -36.71
CA ALA A 435 9.13 11.60 -38.16
C ALA A 435 8.91 13.06 -38.59
N ILE A 436 8.13 13.82 -37.81
CA ILE A 436 7.92 15.25 -38.05
C ILE A 436 9.21 16.03 -37.79
N THR A 437 9.94 15.74 -36.71
CA THR A 437 11.24 16.34 -36.42
C THR A 437 12.23 16.15 -37.57
N ALA A 438 12.33 14.93 -38.11
CA ALA A 438 13.18 14.65 -39.26
C ALA A 438 12.75 15.46 -40.48
N ALA A 439 11.44 15.56 -40.75
CA ALA A 439 10.93 16.31 -41.89
C ALA A 439 11.19 17.82 -41.79
N VAL A 440 11.02 18.40 -40.59
CA VAL A 440 11.30 19.82 -40.31
C VAL A 440 12.79 20.13 -40.45
N ASN A 441 13.65 19.29 -39.88
CA ASN A 441 15.11 19.47 -40.00
C ASN A 441 15.59 19.37 -41.45
N LEU A 442 15.02 18.43 -42.22
CA LEU A 442 15.37 18.24 -43.63
C LEU A 442 14.79 19.32 -44.54
N ALA A 443 13.64 19.90 -44.21
CA ALA A 443 13.05 20.99 -45.00
C ALA A 443 13.93 22.25 -45.05
N GLY A 444 14.73 22.49 -44.01
CA GLY A 444 15.72 23.57 -43.95
C GLY A 444 17.08 23.23 -44.56
N SER A 445 17.29 21.99 -45.02
CA SER A 445 18.58 21.48 -45.51
C SER A 445 18.51 21.09 -46.99
N GLN A 446 19.65 21.07 -47.70
CA GLN A 446 19.73 20.52 -49.06
C GLN A 446 19.95 19.00 -49.10
N ALA A 447 20.02 18.34 -47.93
CA ALA A 447 20.25 16.90 -47.84
C ALA A 447 18.96 16.11 -48.04
N ASN A 448 19.05 14.96 -48.70
CA ASN A 448 17.94 14.00 -48.74
C ASN A 448 17.92 13.13 -47.46
N ALA A 449 16.81 12.42 -47.22
CA ALA A 449 16.64 11.64 -46.00
C ALA A 449 17.70 10.54 -45.86
N GLU A 450 18.14 9.92 -46.96
CA GLU A 450 19.18 8.89 -46.94
C GLU A 450 20.54 9.45 -46.51
N GLN A 451 20.92 10.64 -47.01
CA GLN A 451 22.17 11.31 -46.64
C GLN A 451 22.18 11.71 -45.16
N ALA A 452 21.04 12.12 -44.61
CA ALA A 452 20.95 12.57 -43.23
C ALA A 452 20.78 11.44 -42.21
N THR A 453 20.14 10.33 -42.60
CA THR A 453 19.74 9.26 -41.65
C THR A 453 20.32 7.89 -41.97
N GLY A 454 20.94 7.70 -43.14
CA GLY A 454 21.36 6.40 -43.66
C GLY A 454 20.21 5.48 -44.09
N CYS A 455 18.96 5.94 -44.05
CA CYS A 455 17.78 5.13 -44.31
C CYS A 455 17.27 5.29 -45.76
N GLN A 456 17.32 4.21 -46.54
CA GLN A 456 16.95 4.19 -47.97
C GLN A 456 15.46 4.41 -48.25
N HIS A 457 14.58 4.12 -47.30
CA HIS A 457 13.11 4.15 -47.49
C HIS A 457 12.40 5.25 -46.72
N LEU A 458 13.15 6.16 -46.09
CA LEU A 458 12.57 7.24 -45.29
C LEU A 458 12.10 8.42 -46.16
N GLU A 459 12.72 8.62 -47.32
CA GLU A 459 12.45 9.74 -48.23
C GLU A 459 10.96 9.92 -48.60
N PRO A 460 10.19 8.86 -48.95
CA PRO A 460 8.76 9.04 -49.26
C PRO A 460 7.94 9.55 -48.07
N ILE A 461 8.27 9.09 -46.85
CA ILE A 461 7.60 9.51 -45.62
C ILE A 461 7.89 10.99 -45.36
N ILE A 462 9.16 11.38 -45.48
CA ILE A 462 9.60 12.76 -45.26
C ILE A 462 8.96 13.71 -46.25
N ARG A 463 8.98 13.39 -47.55
CA ARG A 463 8.36 14.24 -48.58
C ARG A 463 6.87 14.44 -48.35
N GLU A 464 6.19 13.40 -47.89
CA GLU A 464 4.76 13.47 -47.63
C GLU A 464 4.43 14.37 -46.43
N ILE A 465 5.24 14.29 -45.36
CA ILE A 465 5.15 15.21 -44.21
C ILE A 465 5.53 16.64 -44.62
N GLN A 466 6.57 16.82 -45.44
CA GLN A 466 7.02 18.12 -45.92
C GLN A 466 5.95 18.86 -46.72
N GLY A 467 5.01 18.15 -47.36
CA GLY A 467 3.84 18.75 -47.99
C GLY A 467 2.92 19.51 -47.03
N ALA A 468 3.00 19.21 -45.73
CA ALA A 468 2.28 19.92 -44.68
C ALA A 468 3.13 20.98 -43.95
N ILE A 469 4.38 21.22 -44.36
CA ILE A 469 5.27 22.22 -43.76
C ILE A 469 5.10 23.57 -44.47
N ASP A 470 5.01 24.64 -43.70
CA ASP A 470 5.15 25.99 -44.22
C ASP A 470 6.64 26.33 -44.32
N LEU A 471 7.22 26.21 -45.52
CA LEU A 471 8.67 26.32 -45.76
C LEU A 471 9.34 27.60 -45.19
N PRO A 472 8.71 28.81 -45.25
CA PRO A 472 9.25 30.00 -44.60
C PRO A 472 9.45 29.84 -43.08
N SER A 473 8.59 29.07 -42.41
CA SER A 473 8.67 28.80 -40.96
C SER A 473 9.87 27.93 -40.56
N CYS A 474 10.57 27.32 -41.53
CA CYS A 474 11.74 26.46 -41.29
C CYS A 474 13.08 27.12 -41.68
N GLN A 475 13.07 28.41 -42.01
CA GLN A 475 14.31 29.16 -42.26
C GLN A 475 15.01 29.51 -40.94
N HIS A 476 16.35 29.44 -40.93
CA HIS A 476 17.19 29.78 -39.76
C HIS A 476 16.96 28.93 -38.49
N LEU A 477 16.50 27.67 -38.63
CA LEU A 477 16.34 26.73 -37.51
C LEU A 477 17.59 26.65 -36.63
N GLU A 478 18.79 26.79 -37.20
CA GLU A 478 20.08 26.81 -36.51
C GLU A 478 20.16 27.83 -35.37
N GLN A 479 19.43 28.95 -35.48
CA GLN A 479 19.44 30.06 -34.50
C GLN A 479 18.40 29.88 -33.38
N TRP A 480 17.49 28.91 -33.52
CA TRP A 480 16.42 28.68 -32.56
C TRP A 480 16.88 27.82 -31.40
N THR A 481 16.36 28.11 -30.21
CA THR A 481 16.53 27.29 -29.02
C THR A 481 15.84 25.92 -29.18
N GLU A 482 16.23 24.95 -28.35
CA GLU A 482 15.60 23.62 -28.33
C GLU A 482 14.07 23.70 -28.12
N LYS A 483 13.63 24.61 -27.24
CA LYS A 483 12.20 24.81 -26.94
C LYS A 483 11.45 25.37 -28.15
N GLU A 484 12.00 26.35 -28.85
CA GLU A 484 11.38 26.92 -30.05
C GLU A 484 11.25 25.89 -31.18
N ARG A 485 12.29 25.05 -31.36
CA ARG A 485 12.25 23.96 -32.34
C ARG A 485 11.20 22.91 -31.98
N ALA A 486 11.09 22.53 -30.70
CA ALA A 486 10.08 21.59 -30.24
C ALA A 486 8.66 22.13 -30.51
N ASN A 487 8.40 23.41 -30.21
CA ASN A 487 7.11 24.04 -30.49
C ASN A 487 6.76 24.04 -31.99
N LEU A 488 7.74 24.29 -32.86
CA LEU A 488 7.53 24.21 -34.31
C LEU A 488 7.19 22.79 -34.75
N VAL A 489 7.92 21.79 -34.25
CA VAL A 489 7.65 20.37 -34.56
C VAL A 489 6.22 20.00 -34.18
N ASP A 490 5.74 20.42 -33.01
CA ASP A 490 4.39 20.12 -32.55
C ASP A 490 3.32 20.87 -33.37
N ALA A 491 3.61 22.11 -33.78
CA ALA A 491 2.75 22.86 -34.70
C ALA A 491 2.66 22.21 -36.08
N VAL A 492 3.78 21.70 -36.61
CA VAL A 492 3.82 20.94 -37.86
C VAL A 492 3.09 19.61 -37.71
N ALA A 493 3.21 18.92 -36.56
CA ALA A 493 2.47 17.69 -36.30
C ALA A 493 0.95 17.94 -36.36
N ARG A 494 0.46 19.01 -35.72
CA ARG A 494 -0.95 19.46 -35.83
C ARG A 494 -1.37 19.71 -37.27
N ARG A 495 -0.57 20.47 -38.03
CA ARG A 495 -0.87 20.78 -39.44
C ARG A 495 -0.86 19.54 -40.33
N ASN A 496 0.07 18.62 -40.10
CA ASN A 496 0.16 17.35 -40.82
C ASN A 496 -1.09 16.48 -40.59
N VAL A 497 -1.62 16.44 -39.36
CA VAL A 497 -2.90 15.77 -39.08
C VAL A 497 -4.05 16.40 -39.88
N MET A 498 -4.19 17.73 -39.85
CA MET A 498 -5.25 18.41 -40.62
C MET A 498 -5.12 18.19 -42.12
N HIS A 499 -3.91 18.34 -42.66
CA HIS A 499 -3.62 18.06 -44.07
C HIS A 499 -3.95 16.61 -44.44
N THR A 500 -3.70 15.66 -43.54
CA THR A 500 -4.06 14.26 -43.75
C THR A 500 -5.57 14.05 -43.77
N VAL A 501 -6.31 14.67 -42.84
CA VAL A 501 -7.79 14.64 -42.79
C VAL A 501 -8.39 15.18 -44.10
N GLU A 502 -7.90 16.32 -44.57
CA GLU A 502 -8.34 16.91 -45.85
C GLU A 502 -8.06 15.99 -47.04
N ARG A 503 -6.87 15.37 -47.07
CA ARG A 503 -6.48 14.46 -48.14
C ARG A 503 -7.32 13.19 -48.16
N ILE A 504 -7.68 12.62 -47.00
CA ILE A 504 -8.58 11.45 -46.92
C ILE A 504 -9.90 11.77 -47.63
N SER A 505 -10.49 12.93 -47.32
CA SER A 505 -11.75 13.39 -47.93
C SER A 505 -11.62 13.70 -49.42
N ARG A 506 -10.46 14.19 -49.86
CA ARG A 506 -10.21 14.55 -51.27
C ARG A 506 -9.89 13.33 -52.15
N GLU A 507 -9.08 12.41 -51.65
CA GLU A 507 -8.52 11.30 -52.43
C GLU A 507 -9.42 10.06 -52.43
N SER A 508 -10.23 9.84 -51.38
CA SER A 508 -11.22 8.76 -51.35
C SER A 508 -12.63 9.25 -51.63
N ARG A 509 -13.15 8.95 -52.83
CA ARG A 509 -14.55 9.20 -53.18
C ARG A 509 -15.51 8.40 -52.28
N THR A 510 -15.12 7.21 -51.85
CA THR A 510 -15.92 6.33 -50.99
C THR A 510 -16.12 6.94 -49.62
N ILE A 511 -15.03 7.37 -48.96
CA ILE A 511 -15.09 8.00 -47.63
C ILE A 511 -15.86 9.32 -47.71
N ASN A 512 -15.55 10.17 -48.70
CA ASN A 512 -16.24 11.45 -48.86
C ASN A 512 -17.76 11.28 -49.03
N ARG A 513 -18.20 10.30 -49.82
CA ARG A 513 -19.62 9.97 -49.96
C ARG A 513 -20.25 9.56 -48.62
N LEU A 514 -19.58 8.70 -47.84
CA LEU A 514 -20.10 8.26 -46.53
C LEU A 514 -20.18 9.40 -45.51
N VAL A 515 -19.26 10.36 -45.56
CA VAL A 515 -19.31 11.59 -44.75
C VAL A 515 -20.49 12.47 -45.15
N GLN A 516 -20.69 12.69 -46.46
CA GLN A 516 -21.83 13.47 -46.98
C GLN A 516 -23.19 12.83 -46.65
N GLU A 517 -23.25 11.50 -46.61
CA GLU A 517 -24.42 10.74 -46.18
C GLU A 517 -24.64 10.78 -44.65
N GLY A 518 -23.73 11.39 -43.88
CA GLY A 518 -23.79 11.43 -42.41
C GLY A 518 -23.56 10.08 -41.73
N ARG A 519 -23.04 9.09 -42.46
CA ARG A 519 -22.84 7.72 -41.95
C ARG A 519 -21.56 7.59 -41.13
N ILE A 520 -20.55 8.38 -41.47
CA ILE A 520 -19.26 8.45 -40.76
C ILE A 520 -18.81 9.90 -40.59
N ALA A 521 -17.85 10.13 -39.71
CA ALA A 521 -17.09 11.39 -39.65
C ALA A 521 -15.58 11.13 -39.74
N VAL A 522 -14.81 12.13 -40.16
CA VAL A 522 -13.34 12.12 -40.15
C VAL A 522 -12.87 13.24 -39.23
N VAL A 523 -12.09 12.92 -38.20
CA VAL A 523 -11.65 13.85 -37.16
C VAL A 523 -10.14 13.80 -37.02
N GLY A 524 -9.50 14.96 -36.88
CA GLY A 524 -8.09 15.07 -36.53
C GLY A 524 -7.91 15.17 -35.02
N ALA A 525 -6.81 14.65 -34.49
CA ALA A 525 -6.46 14.81 -33.09
C ALA A 525 -4.93 14.82 -32.87
N LEU A 526 -4.50 15.43 -31.77
CA LEU A 526 -3.10 15.45 -31.33
C LEU A 526 -3.00 14.95 -29.89
N TYR A 527 -2.23 13.87 -29.71
CA TYR A 527 -1.89 13.32 -28.40
C TYR A 527 -0.64 14.00 -27.82
N ASP A 528 -0.73 14.52 -26.61
CA ASP A 528 0.45 15.01 -25.89
C ASP A 528 1.13 13.87 -25.14
N VAL A 529 2.36 13.54 -25.53
CA VAL A 529 3.15 12.44 -24.92
C VAL A 529 3.57 12.70 -23.48
N VAL A 530 3.50 13.95 -23.01
CA VAL A 530 3.88 14.33 -21.64
C VAL A 530 2.67 14.24 -20.71
N THR A 531 1.54 14.84 -21.09
CA THR A 531 0.34 14.91 -20.25
C THR A 531 -0.61 13.74 -20.44
N GLY A 532 -0.53 13.04 -21.58
CA GLY A 532 -1.45 11.97 -21.97
C GLY A 532 -2.80 12.46 -22.50
N GLN A 533 -2.98 13.78 -22.67
CA GLN A 533 -4.22 14.39 -23.16
C GLN A 533 -4.29 14.33 -24.69
N ILE A 534 -5.50 14.13 -25.22
CA ILE A 534 -5.79 14.21 -26.66
C ILE A 534 -6.60 15.46 -26.94
N ASP A 535 -6.06 16.34 -27.78
CA ASP A 535 -6.76 17.50 -28.32
C ASP A 535 -7.42 17.12 -29.66
N PHE A 536 -8.75 17.16 -29.72
CA PHE A 536 -9.52 16.80 -30.91
C PHE A 536 -9.87 18.05 -31.71
N PHE A 537 -9.63 18.01 -33.01
CA PHE A 537 -9.89 19.11 -33.94
C PHE A 537 -11.32 19.01 -34.44
N THR A 538 -12.28 19.49 -33.65
CA THR A 538 -13.66 19.67 -34.10
C THR A 538 -13.83 21.08 -34.67
N ASP A 539 -14.73 21.26 -35.65
CA ASP A 539 -14.91 22.49 -36.45
C ASP A 539 -15.20 23.78 -35.64
N ASP A 540 -15.42 23.70 -34.32
CA ASP A 540 -15.56 24.85 -33.42
C ASP A 540 -14.23 25.46 -32.93
N ALA A 541 -13.07 24.85 -33.23
CA ALA A 541 -11.76 25.24 -32.65
C ALA A 541 -10.74 25.79 -33.65
N ALA A 542 -11.15 26.14 -34.88
CA ALA A 542 -10.23 26.56 -35.93
C ALA A 542 -9.56 27.95 -35.73
N ASP A 543 -9.91 28.72 -34.69
CA ASP A 543 -9.47 30.11 -34.54
C ASP A 543 -8.94 30.51 -33.14
N SER A 544 -8.44 29.58 -32.31
CA SER A 544 -7.83 29.95 -31.02
C SER A 544 -6.32 29.68 -31.00
N PRO A 545 -5.45 30.72 -30.99
CA PRO A 545 -4.04 30.53 -30.68
C PRO A 545 -3.90 30.01 -29.25
N ALA A 546 -2.97 29.07 -29.04
CA ALA A 546 -2.65 28.48 -27.75
C ALA A 546 -2.47 29.57 -26.68
N ALA A 547 -3.15 29.42 -25.55
CA ALA A 547 -2.93 30.25 -24.38
C ALA A 547 -1.48 30.07 -23.89
N PRO A 548 -0.76 31.14 -23.54
CA PRO A 548 0.57 31.02 -22.92
C PRO A 548 0.42 30.44 -21.50
N ASP A 549 1.23 29.42 -21.21
CA ASP A 549 1.34 28.79 -19.88
C ASP A 549 1.63 29.82 -18.78
N GLU A 550 0.89 29.75 -17.67
CA GLU A 550 1.27 30.33 -16.35
C GLU A 550 2.08 29.32 -15.52
#